data_AF-A0A428ZAJ6-F1
#
_entry.id   AF-A0A428ZAJ6-F1
#
_cell.length_a   1.000
_cell.length_b   1.000
_cell.length_c   1.000
_cell.angle_alpha   90.00
_cell.angle_beta   90.00
_cell.angle_gamma   90.00
#
_symmetry.space_group_name_H-M   'P 1'
#
loop_
_entity.id
_entity.type
_entity.pdbx_description
1 polymer ?
#
loop_
_entity_poly.entity_id
_entity_poly.type
_entity_poly.pdbx_seq_one_letter_code
_entity_poly.pdbx_strand_id
1 'polypeptide(L)'
;MFDFLDVPAHGAYELVSLIASATGTAAAIVLFTAAVRLLLHPLARSAIRGEKARAALAPQATKLREKHKKNPERMQRELLALYQDNGVSMFAGCLPMLLQIPVFMVLYRLFTAGSFDGTPNNLLSDVLFGAPLGSHFFSSGADVFVFLGLFAALLVVGYFASRAMPEETPKFLRLLPFGTSFAVAVIPLAAGLYLLTTTTWTVLERAYLRR
;
A
#
# COMPACT_ATOMS: atom_id res chain seq x y z
N MET A 1 -10.39 -13.67 18.19
CA MET A 1 -11.18 -13.35 16.95
C MET A 1 -10.29 -13.28 15.70
N PHE A 2 -8.95 -13.26 15.81
CA PHE A 2 -8.07 -13.47 14.65
C PHE A 2 -6.86 -14.35 15.00
N ASP A 3 -7.11 -15.54 15.53
CA ASP A 3 -6.05 -16.45 15.98
C ASP A 3 -5.12 -16.87 14.83
N PHE A 4 -5.62 -16.85 13.58
CA PHE A 4 -4.81 -17.11 12.38
C PHE A 4 -3.77 -16.01 12.10
N LEU A 5 -3.96 -14.80 12.61
CA LEU A 5 -3.03 -13.68 12.45
C LEU A 5 -1.98 -13.63 13.56
N ASP A 6 -2.20 -14.32 14.68
CA ASP A 6 -1.31 -14.22 15.83
C ASP A 6 0.06 -14.85 15.53
N VAL A 7 0.10 -16.00 14.84
CA VAL A 7 1.36 -16.64 14.40
C VAL A 7 2.19 -15.74 13.48
N PRO A 8 1.66 -15.23 12.34
CA PRO A 8 2.45 -14.35 11.48
C PRO A 8 2.75 -12.99 12.13
N ALA A 9 1.89 -12.47 13.01
CA ALA A 9 2.16 -11.23 13.74
C ALA A 9 3.27 -11.39 14.78
N HIS A 10 3.31 -12.53 15.48
CA HIS A 10 4.39 -12.85 16.42
C HIS A 10 5.73 -13.00 15.68
N GLY A 11 5.77 -13.77 14.59
CA GLY A 11 6.99 -13.89 13.78
C GLY A 11 7.45 -12.56 13.20
N ALA A 12 6.52 -11.69 12.78
CA ALA A 12 6.85 -10.33 12.36
C ALA A 12 7.42 -9.49 13.51
N TYR A 13 6.87 -9.60 14.73
CA TYR A 13 7.37 -8.92 15.92
C TYR A 13 8.80 -9.34 16.27
N GLU A 14 9.10 -10.64 16.26
CA GLU A 14 10.46 -11.14 16.52
C GLU A 14 11.45 -10.63 15.46
N LEU A 15 11.09 -10.67 14.19
CA LEU A 15 11.96 -10.17 13.12
C LEU A 15 12.18 -8.66 13.23
N VAL A 16 11.13 -7.89 13.47
CA VAL A 16 11.22 -6.43 13.60
C VAL A 16 12.00 -6.05 14.86
N SER A 17 11.78 -6.72 15.99
CA SER A 17 12.54 -6.46 17.23
C SER A 17 14.02 -6.83 17.08
N LEU A 18 14.34 -7.92 16.39
CA LEU A 18 15.71 -8.30 16.07
C LEU A 18 16.40 -7.22 15.23
N ILE A 19 15.75 -6.74 14.16
CA ILE A 19 16.30 -5.66 13.33
C ILE A 19 16.41 -4.36 14.13
N ALA A 20 15.39 -4.06 14.95
CA ALA A 20 15.36 -2.86 15.78
C ALA A 20 16.51 -2.82 16.80
N SER A 21 16.90 -3.97 17.36
CA SER A 21 18.05 -4.04 18.27
C SER A 21 19.37 -3.57 17.64
N ALA A 22 19.50 -3.68 16.31
CA ALA A 22 20.69 -3.26 15.57
C ALA A 22 20.55 -1.87 14.91
N THR A 23 19.36 -1.47 14.49
CA THR A 23 19.14 -0.26 13.66
C THR A 23 18.24 0.80 14.28
N GLY A 24 17.59 0.51 15.40
CA GLY A 24 16.48 1.28 15.94
C GLY A 24 15.15 0.93 15.28
N THR A 25 14.04 1.14 16.00
CA THR A 25 12.72 0.63 15.58
C THR A 25 12.18 1.29 14.31
N ALA A 26 12.41 2.59 14.12
CA ALA A 26 11.98 3.29 12.91
C ALA A 26 12.61 2.69 11.64
N ALA A 27 13.93 2.44 11.68
CA ALA A 27 14.65 1.80 10.57
C ALA A 27 14.21 0.35 10.38
N ALA A 28 13.93 -0.38 11.47
CA ALA A 28 13.43 -1.75 11.40
C ALA A 28 12.07 -1.85 10.69
N ILE A 29 11.15 -0.93 10.98
CA ILE A 29 9.85 -0.85 10.28
C ILE A 29 10.06 -0.64 8.79
N VAL A 30 10.95 0.29 8.40
CA VAL A 30 11.26 0.58 6.99
C VAL A 30 11.87 -0.64 6.30
N LEU A 31 12.85 -1.28 6.92
CA LEU A 31 13.55 -2.45 6.38
C LEU A 31 12.61 -3.65 6.25
N PHE A 32 11.80 -3.93 7.26
CA PHE A 32 10.80 -4.99 7.23
C PHE A 32 9.78 -4.74 6.10
N THR A 33 9.28 -3.50 5.99
CA THR A 33 8.35 -3.13 4.92
C THR A 33 8.97 -3.34 3.53
N ALA A 34 10.23 -2.93 3.36
CA ALA A 34 10.97 -3.13 2.11
C ALA A 34 11.20 -4.63 1.80
N ALA A 35 11.50 -5.45 2.80
CA ALA A 35 11.67 -6.90 2.66
C ALA A 35 10.36 -7.57 2.22
N VAL A 36 9.24 -7.23 2.85
CA VAL A 36 7.91 -7.72 2.44
C VAL A 36 7.62 -7.30 0.99
N ARG A 37 7.86 -6.03 0.64
CA ARG A 37 7.68 -5.54 -0.73
C ARG A 37 8.55 -6.27 -1.74
N LEU A 38 9.79 -6.60 -1.38
CA LEU A 38 10.69 -7.38 -2.23
C LEU A 38 10.17 -8.81 -2.45
N LEU A 39 9.63 -9.46 -1.42
CA LEU A 39 8.98 -10.77 -1.55
C LEU A 39 7.73 -10.72 -2.45
N LEU A 40 7.00 -9.60 -2.42
CA LEU A 40 5.81 -9.38 -3.24
C LEU A 40 6.11 -8.86 -4.66
N HIS A 41 7.36 -8.53 -4.96
CA HIS A 41 7.79 -8.02 -6.26
C HIS A 41 7.40 -8.87 -7.48
N PRO A 42 7.53 -10.22 -7.49
CA PRO A 42 7.07 -11.02 -8.64
C PRO A 42 5.56 -10.86 -8.90
N LEU A 43 4.77 -10.73 -7.83
CA LEU A 43 3.35 -10.48 -7.95
C LEU A 43 3.07 -9.08 -8.51
N ALA A 44 3.77 -8.06 -8.01
CA ALA A 44 3.65 -6.69 -8.51
C ALA A 44 3.98 -6.59 -10.00
N ARG A 45 5.04 -7.28 -10.45
CA ARG A 45 5.38 -7.43 -11.88
C ARG A 45 4.23 -8.05 -12.68
N SER A 46 3.63 -9.13 -12.18
CA SER A 46 2.51 -9.79 -12.86
C SER A 46 1.29 -8.87 -12.98
N ALA A 47 1.01 -8.06 -11.95
CA ALA A 47 -0.09 -7.11 -11.92
C ALA A 47 0.13 -5.98 -12.94
N ILE A 48 1.32 -5.38 -12.96
CA ILE A 48 1.67 -4.32 -13.92
C ILE A 48 1.61 -4.84 -15.37
N ARG A 49 2.03 -6.07 -15.63
CA ARG A 49 1.89 -6.70 -16.95
C ARG A 49 0.41 -6.81 -17.35
N GLY A 50 -0.45 -7.23 -16.43
CA GLY A 50 -1.90 -7.29 -16.67
C GLY A 50 -2.54 -5.91 -16.88
N GLU A 51 -2.11 -4.89 -16.13
CA GLU A 51 -2.53 -3.50 -16.34
C GLU A 51 -2.16 -3.01 -17.75
N LYS A 52 -0.91 -3.24 -18.19
CA LYS A 52 -0.47 -2.87 -19.55
C LYS A 52 -1.29 -3.57 -20.63
N ALA A 53 -1.54 -4.88 -20.48
CA ALA A 53 -2.36 -5.63 -21.44
C ALA A 53 -3.80 -5.12 -21.53
N ARG A 54 -4.41 -4.72 -20.41
CA ARG A 54 -5.73 -4.08 -20.42
C ARG A 54 -5.73 -2.70 -21.06
N ALA A 55 -4.71 -1.90 -20.76
CA ALA A 55 -4.58 -0.57 -21.36
C ALA A 55 -4.50 -0.65 -22.89
N ALA A 56 -3.85 -1.69 -23.43
CA ALA A 56 -3.82 -1.94 -24.88
C ALA A 56 -5.21 -2.28 -25.48
N LEU A 57 -6.10 -2.91 -24.70
CA LEU A 57 -7.47 -3.26 -25.13
C LEU A 57 -8.51 -2.17 -24.84
N ALA A 58 -8.17 -1.17 -24.02
CA ALA A 58 -9.04 -0.05 -23.67
C ALA A 58 -9.73 0.62 -24.88
N PRO A 59 -9.06 0.92 -26.01
CA PRO A 59 -9.74 1.53 -27.16
C PRO A 59 -10.79 0.61 -27.80
N GLN A 60 -10.55 -0.70 -27.83
CA GLN A 60 -11.51 -1.68 -28.36
C GLN A 60 -12.70 -1.84 -27.41
N ALA A 61 -12.43 -1.87 -26.10
CA ALA A 61 -13.45 -1.87 -25.06
C ALA A 61 -14.37 -0.63 -25.15
N THR A 62 -13.80 0.55 -25.43
CA THR A 62 -14.57 1.79 -25.62
C THR A 62 -15.47 1.73 -26.84
N LYS A 63 -14.97 1.26 -28.00
CA LYS A 63 -15.79 1.06 -29.20
C LYS A 63 -16.96 0.09 -28.95
N LEU A 64 -16.72 -0.96 -28.17
CA LEU A 64 -17.73 -1.93 -27.82
C LEU A 64 -18.83 -1.34 -26.92
N ARG A 65 -18.44 -0.52 -25.95
CA ARG A 65 -19.35 0.23 -25.07
C ARG A 65 -20.22 1.20 -25.87
N GLU A 66 -19.67 1.86 -26.87
CA GLU A 66 -20.42 2.75 -27.76
C GLU A 66 -21.40 1.96 -28.63
N LYS A 67 -20.94 0.88 -29.26
CA LYS A 67 -21.75 0.02 -30.14
C LYS A 67 -22.94 -0.63 -29.41
N HIS A 68 -22.74 -1.06 -28.16
CA HIS A 68 -23.74 -1.79 -27.38
C HIS A 68 -24.36 -0.96 -26.25
N LYS A 69 -24.31 0.38 -26.31
CA LYS A 69 -24.83 1.29 -25.27
C LYS A 69 -26.30 1.03 -24.90
N LYS A 70 -27.11 0.55 -25.84
CA LYS A 70 -28.54 0.24 -25.64
C LYS A 70 -28.81 -1.19 -25.16
N ASN A 71 -27.79 -2.04 -25.06
CA ASN A 71 -27.93 -3.43 -24.64
C ASN A 71 -26.80 -3.81 -23.66
N PRO A 72 -26.98 -3.54 -22.36
CA PRO A 72 -25.95 -3.73 -21.35
C PRO A 72 -25.53 -5.19 -21.18
N GLU A 73 -26.45 -6.15 -21.34
CA GLU A 73 -26.14 -7.57 -21.27
C GLU A 73 -25.18 -8.00 -22.39
N ARG A 74 -25.49 -7.60 -23.63
CA ARG A 74 -24.63 -7.88 -24.78
C ARG A 74 -23.29 -7.17 -24.67
N MET A 75 -23.28 -5.92 -24.20
CA MET A 75 -22.05 -5.18 -23.91
C MET A 75 -21.15 -5.93 -22.94
N GLN A 76 -21.70 -6.43 -21.81
CA GLN A 76 -20.92 -7.17 -20.82
C GLN A 76 -20.34 -8.48 -21.38
N ARG A 77 -21.15 -9.23 -22.15
CA ARG A 77 -20.70 -10.49 -22.77
C ARG A 77 -19.58 -10.27 -23.79
N GLU A 78 -19.74 -9.30 -24.70
CA GLU A 78 -18.71 -9.03 -25.71
C GLU A 78 -17.45 -8.44 -25.06
N LEU A 79 -17.57 -7.66 -23.97
CA LEU A 79 -16.42 -7.14 -23.23
C LEU A 79 -15.64 -8.27 -22.54
N LEU A 80 -16.35 -9.24 -21.96
CA LEU A 80 -15.76 -10.44 -21.36
C LEU A 80 -15.04 -11.28 -22.43
N ALA A 81 -15.69 -11.52 -23.56
CA ALA A 81 -15.09 -12.23 -24.70
C ALA A 81 -13.82 -11.54 -25.18
N LEU A 82 -13.86 -10.21 -25.37
CA LEU A 82 -12.68 -9.42 -25.77
C LEU A 82 -11.48 -9.65 -24.84
N TYR A 83 -11.70 -9.62 -23.52
CA TYR A 83 -10.62 -9.85 -22.56
C TYR A 83 -10.14 -11.32 -22.56
N GLN A 84 -11.06 -12.28 -22.67
CA GLN A 84 -10.74 -13.71 -22.71
C GLN A 84 -9.97 -14.11 -23.97
N ASP A 85 -10.41 -13.66 -25.15
CA ASP A 85 -9.80 -13.94 -26.45
C ASP A 85 -8.37 -13.40 -26.54
N ASN A 86 -8.07 -12.33 -25.79
CA ASN A 86 -6.73 -11.75 -25.70
C ASN A 86 -5.91 -12.26 -24.49
N GLY A 87 -6.43 -13.24 -23.73
CA GLY A 87 -5.75 -13.82 -22.56
C GLY A 87 -5.53 -12.84 -21.40
N VAL A 88 -6.34 -11.78 -21.32
CA VAL A 88 -6.20 -10.72 -20.31
C VAL A 88 -7.17 -10.96 -19.15
N SER A 89 -6.63 -11.21 -17.96
CA SER A 89 -7.44 -11.36 -16.74
C SER A 89 -8.07 -10.02 -16.32
N MET A 90 -9.36 -10.04 -15.94
CA MET A 90 -10.09 -8.90 -15.33
C MET A 90 -9.76 -8.63 -13.86
N PHE A 91 -9.00 -9.52 -13.20
CA PHE A 91 -8.56 -9.33 -11.80
C PHE A 91 -7.07 -9.00 -11.61
N ALA A 92 -6.25 -9.07 -12.65
CA ALA A 92 -4.83 -8.68 -12.60
C ALA A 92 -4.52 -7.34 -11.90
N GLY A 93 -5.40 -6.33 -11.97
CA GLY A 93 -5.22 -5.04 -11.29
C GLY A 93 -5.62 -5.01 -9.80
N CYS A 94 -6.47 -5.93 -9.32
CA CYS A 94 -6.88 -5.98 -7.90
C CYS A 94 -6.10 -7.00 -7.08
N LEU A 95 -5.35 -7.89 -7.74
CA LEU A 95 -4.55 -8.93 -7.09
C LEU A 95 -3.54 -8.39 -6.06
N PRO A 96 -2.82 -7.27 -6.30
CA PRO A 96 -1.94 -6.69 -5.28
C PRO A 96 -2.70 -6.19 -4.04
N MET A 97 -3.90 -5.65 -4.23
CA MET A 97 -4.72 -5.15 -3.12
C MET A 97 -5.18 -6.28 -2.22
N LEU A 98 -5.61 -7.41 -2.80
CA LEU A 98 -6.03 -8.59 -2.04
C LEU A 98 -4.90 -9.13 -1.17
N LEU A 99 -3.67 -9.19 -1.69
CA LEU A 99 -2.52 -9.65 -0.92
C LEU A 99 -2.00 -8.61 0.09
N GLN A 100 -2.28 -7.33 -0.14
CA GLN A 100 -1.92 -6.27 0.81
C GLN A 100 -2.74 -6.35 2.10
N ILE A 101 -3.98 -6.87 2.06
CA ILE A 101 -4.86 -6.93 3.23
C ILE A 101 -4.24 -7.76 4.38
N PRO A 102 -3.78 -9.02 4.17
CA PRO A 102 -3.08 -9.78 5.22
C PRO A 102 -1.84 -9.07 5.78
N VAL A 103 -1.01 -8.48 4.92
CA VAL A 103 0.19 -7.74 5.34
C VAL A 103 -0.18 -6.55 6.22
N PHE A 104 -1.21 -5.80 5.81
CA PHE A 104 -1.71 -4.67 6.58
C PHE A 104 -2.27 -5.12 7.94
N MET A 105 -2.99 -6.24 8.00
CA MET A 105 -3.52 -6.78 9.27
C MET A 105 -2.40 -7.18 10.24
N VAL A 106 -1.33 -7.81 9.75
CA VAL A 106 -0.14 -8.16 10.55
C VAL A 106 0.52 -6.89 11.11
N LEU A 107 0.74 -5.89 10.27
CA LEU A 107 1.34 -4.62 10.71
C LEU A 107 0.44 -3.82 11.64
N TYR A 108 -0.88 -3.83 11.40
CA TYR A 108 -1.84 -3.22 12.30
C TYR A 108 -1.77 -3.86 13.69
N ARG A 109 -1.72 -5.19 13.77
CA ARG A 109 -1.49 -5.92 15.04
C ARG A 109 -0.15 -5.52 15.67
N LEU A 110 0.92 -5.43 14.88
CA LEU A 110 2.25 -5.02 15.35
C LEU A 110 2.26 -3.66 16.06
N PHE A 111 1.44 -2.71 15.60
CA PHE A 111 1.37 -1.36 16.14
C PHE A 111 0.19 -1.09 17.09
N THR A 112 -0.66 -2.08 17.36
CA THR A 112 -1.82 -1.92 18.27
C THR A 112 -1.86 -2.92 19.41
N ALA A 113 -1.15 -4.05 19.30
CA ALA A 113 -1.01 -5.00 20.38
C ALA A 113 -0.13 -4.43 21.50
N GLY A 114 -0.64 -4.43 22.73
CA GLY A 114 0.13 -4.03 23.91
C GLY A 114 1.19 -5.07 24.33
N SER A 115 1.02 -6.32 23.92
CA SER A 115 1.97 -7.41 24.18
C SER A 115 1.86 -8.53 23.14
N PHE A 116 2.95 -9.27 22.98
CA PHE A 116 3.03 -10.51 22.21
C PHE A 116 3.48 -11.62 23.15
N ASP A 117 2.66 -12.67 23.33
CA ASP A 117 2.92 -13.80 24.23
C ASP A 117 3.35 -13.40 25.65
N GLY A 118 2.70 -12.37 26.19
CA GLY A 118 3.00 -11.85 27.53
C GLY A 118 4.20 -10.90 27.61
N THR A 119 4.98 -10.75 26.52
CA THR A 119 6.04 -9.73 26.45
C THR A 119 5.47 -8.37 26.05
N PRO A 120 5.73 -7.28 26.80
CA PRO A 120 5.28 -5.94 26.43
C PRO A 120 5.83 -5.52 25.07
N ASN A 121 4.97 -4.92 24.24
CA ASN A 121 5.38 -4.42 22.92
C ASN A 121 6.14 -3.09 23.06
N ASN A 122 7.46 -3.16 22.99
CA ASN A 122 8.34 -1.99 23.12
C ASN A 122 8.67 -1.33 21.77
N LEU A 123 8.08 -1.77 20.65
CA LEU A 123 8.36 -1.18 19.33
C LEU A 123 7.84 0.27 19.23
N LEU A 124 6.80 0.61 20.00
CA LEU A 124 6.17 1.93 19.95
C LEU A 124 6.76 2.92 20.97
N SER A 125 7.55 2.45 21.94
CA SER A 125 8.19 3.29 22.95
C SER A 125 9.44 3.99 22.45
N ASP A 126 10.01 3.52 21.35
CA ASP A 126 11.16 4.18 20.71
C ASP A 126 10.78 5.55 20.15
N VAL A 127 11.76 6.46 20.09
CA VAL A 127 11.59 7.82 19.57
C VAL A 127 12.24 7.98 18.19
N LEU A 128 11.53 8.62 17.27
CA LEU A 128 12.05 9.09 15.99
C LEU A 128 12.14 10.61 16.02
N PHE A 129 13.35 11.17 15.93
CA PHE A 129 13.59 12.62 15.98
C PHE A 129 12.91 13.32 17.18
N GLY A 130 12.84 12.63 18.32
CA GLY A 130 12.20 13.13 19.54
C GLY A 130 10.70 12.80 19.67
N ALA A 131 10.06 12.28 18.63
CA ALA A 131 8.67 11.87 18.65
C ALA A 131 8.51 10.37 18.91
N PRO A 132 7.73 9.93 19.93
CA PRO A 132 7.44 8.51 20.12
C PRO A 132 6.80 7.90 18.89
N LEU A 133 7.22 6.70 18.49
CA LEU A 133 6.67 5.99 17.33
C LEU A 133 5.17 5.66 17.49
N GLY A 134 4.71 5.54 18.74
CA GLY A 134 3.30 5.38 19.08
C GLY A 134 2.48 6.68 19.12
N SER A 135 3.10 7.86 18.96
CA SER A 135 2.37 9.12 19.06
C SER A 135 1.47 9.37 17.84
N HIS A 136 0.42 10.16 18.06
CA HIS A 136 -0.51 10.59 17.02
C HIS A 136 -0.32 12.09 16.77
N PHE A 137 -0.70 12.59 15.60
CA PHE A 137 -0.47 14.01 15.26
C PHE A 137 -1.07 14.98 16.29
N PHE A 138 -2.24 14.64 16.84
CA PHE A 138 -2.94 15.48 17.81
C PHE A 138 -2.56 15.22 19.27
N SER A 139 -1.66 14.27 19.57
CA SER A 139 -1.37 13.89 20.96
C SER A 139 -0.39 14.82 21.68
N SER A 140 0.56 15.44 20.97
CA SER A 140 1.54 16.35 21.57
C SER A 140 2.03 17.43 20.59
N GLY A 141 2.45 18.59 21.10
CA GLY A 141 3.03 19.67 20.29
C GLY A 141 4.50 19.45 19.90
N ALA A 142 5.24 18.62 20.65
CA ALA A 142 6.66 18.37 20.43
C ALA A 142 6.91 17.56 19.14
N ASP A 143 5.95 16.71 18.78
CA ASP A 143 6.08 15.78 17.65
C ASP A 143 5.67 16.41 16.31
N VAL A 144 5.10 17.62 16.34
CA VAL A 144 4.47 18.28 15.19
C VAL A 144 5.42 18.41 14.01
N PHE A 145 6.70 18.75 14.25
CA PHE A 145 7.67 18.91 13.18
C PHE A 145 7.95 17.58 12.44
N VAL A 146 7.99 16.47 13.17
CA VAL A 146 8.22 15.14 12.58
C VAL A 146 7.02 14.75 11.70
N PHE A 147 5.81 14.98 12.19
CA PHE A 147 4.59 14.75 11.40
C PHE A 147 4.46 15.68 10.19
N LEU A 148 4.83 16.95 10.31
CA LEU A 148 4.84 17.87 9.16
C LEU A 148 5.81 17.41 8.07
N GLY A 149 7.00 16.94 8.46
CA GLY A 149 7.95 16.32 7.54
C GLY A 149 7.37 15.07 6.86
N LEU A 150 6.72 14.21 7.64
CA LEU A 150 6.05 13.01 7.14
C LEU A 150 4.90 13.34 6.16
N PHE A 151 4.06 14.33 6.46
CA PHE A 151 3.00 14.78 5.56
C PHE A 151 3.57 15.34 4.27
N ALA A 152 4.61 16.18 4.34
CA ALA A 152 5.27 16.70 3.16
C ALA A 152 5.81 15.57 2.27
N ALA A 153 6.49 14.58 2.87
CA ALA A 153 6.99 13.42 2.15
C ALA A 153 5.85 12.61 1.49
N LEU A 154 4.75 12.36 2.21
CA LEU A 154 3.59 11.66 1.68
C LEU A 154 2.88 12.42 0.57
N LEU A 155 2.81 13.76 0.64
CA LEU A 155 2.25 14.58 -0.44
C LEU A 155 3.12 14.51 -1.69
N VAL A 156 4.45 14.55 -1.54
CA VAL A 156 5.39 14.40 -2.67
C VAL A 156 5.24 13.03 -3.31
N VAL A 157 5.26 11.96 -2.51
CA VAL A 157 5.10 10.58 -3.01
C VAL A 157 3.72 10.38 -3.61
N GLY A 158 2.67 10.93 -2.99
CA GLY A 158 1.30 10.91 -3.48
C GLY A 158 1.15 11.62 -4.83
N TYR A 159 1.84 12.74 -5.03
CA TYR A 159 1.91 13.42 -6.32
C TYR A 159 2.50 12.52 -7.42
N PHE A 160 3.64 11.87 -7.14
CA PHE A 160 4.23 10.92 -8.09
C PHE A 160 3.35 9.68 -8.31
N ALA A 161 2.70 9.17 -7.27
CA ALA A 161 1.76 8.05 -7.36
C ALA A 161 0.55 8.38 -8.24
N SER A 162 -0.01 9.59 -8.10
CA SER A 162 -1.13 10.08 -8.91
C SER A 162 -0.75 10.25 -10.39
N ARG A 163 0.45 10.78 -10.65
CA ARG A 163 1.04 10.89 -12.00
C ARG A 163 1.31 9.52 -12.63
N ALA A 164 1.67 8.52 -11.83
CA ALA A 164 1.89 7.16 -12.29
C ALA A 164 0.58 6.40 -12.62
N MET A 165 -0.61 6.97 -12.45
CA MET A 165 -1.85 6.32 -12.88
C MET A 165 -2.10 6.51 -14.39
N PRO A 166 -2.71 5.53 -15.09
CA PRO A 166 -3.12 5.68 -16.49
C PRO A 166 -3.98 6.91 -16.74
N GLU A 167 -3.91 7.52 -17.93
CA GLU A 167 -4.68 8.74 -18.26
C GLU A 167 -6.20 8.55 -18.16
N GLU A 168 -6.70 7.36 -18.50
CA GLU A 168 -8.13 7.02 -18.42
C GLU A 168 -8.64 6.87 -16.97
N THR A 169 -7.77 6.96 -15.97
CA THR A 169 -8.16 6.84 -14.57
C THR A 169 -9.02 8.04 -14.16
N PRO A 170 -10.22 7.82 -13.58
CA PRO A 170 -11.07 8.91 -13.10
C PRO A 170 -10.34 9.85 -12.14
N LYS A 171 -10.59 11.16 -12.26
CA LYS A 171 -9.91 12.19 -11.44
C LYS A 171 -10.01 11.91 -9.93
N PHE A 172 -11.16 11.41 -9.46
CA PHE A 172 -11.34 11.09 -8.04
C PHE A 172 -10.44 9.93 -7.57
N LEU A 173 -10.17 8.92 -8.42
CA LEU A 173 -9.21 7.85 -8.12
C LEU A 173 -7.78 8.40 -8.01
N ARG A 174 -7.44 9.39 -8.85
CA ARG A 174 -6.12 10.06 -8.81
C ARG A 174 -5.91 10.90 -7.56
N LEU A 175 -6.97 11.21 -6.81
CA LEU A 175 -6.90 11.89 -5.51
C LEU A 175 -6.69 10.93 -4.33
N LEU A 176 -6.92 9.61 -4.51
CA LEU A 176 -6.80 8.63 -3.43
C LEU A 176 -5.45 8.64 -2.69
N PRO A 177 -4.29 8.78 -3.37
CA PRO A 177 -2.99 8.82 -2.68
C PRO A 177 -2.82 10.01 -1.74
N PHE A 178 -3.59 11.10 -1.90
CA PHE A 178 -3.56 12.22 -0.96
C PHE A 178 -4.37 11.93 0.30
N GLY A 179 -5.33 11.01 0.23
CA GLY A 179 -6.12 10.56 1.37
C GLY A 179 -5.28 9.85 2.44
N THR A 180 -4.15 9.22 2.06
CA THR A 180 -3.25 8.61 3.05
C THR A 180 -2.58 9.65 3.94
N SER A 181 -2.31 10.86 3.43
CA SER A 181 -1.81 11.97 4.26
C SER A 181 -2.82 12.39 5.32
N PHE A 182 -4.12 12.36 5.03
CA PHE A 182 -5.15 12.59 6.04
C PHE A 182 -5.21 11.45 7.07
N ALA A 183 -5.14 10.19 6.61
CA ALA A 183 -5.13 9.03 7.50
C ALA A 183 -3.98 9.05 8.51
N VAL A 184 -2.79 9.52 8.10
CA VAL A 184 -1.61 9.66 8.97
C VAL A 184 -1.84 10.60 10.15
N ALA A 185 -2.75 11.57 10.04
CA ALA A 185 -3.04 12.46 11.17
C ALA A 185 -3.73 11.75 12.34
N VAL A 186 -4.37 10.61 12.10
CA VAL A 186 -5.20 9.92 13.11
C VAL A 186 -4.57 8.61 13.59
N ILE A 187 -3.57 8.08 12.88
CA ILE A 187 -2.88 6.82 13.21
C ILE A 187 -1.51 7.08 13.87
N PRO A 188 -0.89 6.07 14.50
CA PRO A 188 0.43 6.21 15.08
C PRO A 188 1.51 6.54 14.03
N LEU A 189 2.56 7.26 14.46
CA LEU A 189 3.69 7.63 13.62
C LEU A 189 4.35 6.43 12.93
N ALA A 190 4.49 5.30 13.62
CA ALA A 190 4.98 4.03 13.08
C ALA A 190 4.19 3.56 11.83
N ALA A 191 2.86 3.66 11.89
CA ALA A 191 2.00 3.31 10.76
C ALA A 191 2.15 4.31 9.60
N GLY A 192 2.39 5.59 9.92
CA GLY A 192 2.72 6.62 8.93
C GLY A 192 4.03 6.36 8.19
N LEU A 193 5.08 5.93 8.88
CA LEU A 193 6.35 5.52 8.26
C LEU A 193 6.16 4.34 7.31
N TYR A 194 5.42 3.32 7.75
CA TYR A 194 5.05 2.20 6.89
C TYR A 194 4.33 2.66 5.61
N LEU A 195 3.33 3.55 5.75
CA LEU A 195 2.60 4.09 4.59
C LEU A 195 3.52 4.87 3.66
N LEU A 196 4.45 5.66 4.19
CA LEU A 196 5.43 6.37 3.38
C LEU A 196 6.34 5.40 2.63
N THR A 197 6.92 4.41 3.32
CA THR A 197 7.82 3.43 2.69
C THR A 197 7.11 2.62 1.62
N THR A 198 5.92 2.12 1.91
CA THR A 198 5.16 1.23 1.03
C THR A 198 4.66 1.96 -0.24
N THR A 199 4.25 3.22 -0.10
CA THR A 199 3.84 4.07 -1.24
C THR A 199 5.04 4.48 -2.08
N THR A 200 6.14 4.86 -1.44
CA THR A 200 7.41 5.19 -2.11
C THR A 200 7.90 4.00 -2.93
N TRP A 201 7.94 2.81 -2.34
CA TRP A 201 8.29 1.58 -3.05
C TRP A 201 7.40 1.37 -4.28
N THR A 202 6.09 1.51 -4.12
CA THR A 202 5.13 1.32 -5.23
C THR A 202 5.40 2.30 -6.39
N VAL A 203 5.72 3.56 -6.09
CA VAL A 203 6.08 4.56 -7.10
C VAL A 203 7.36 4.17 -7.81
N LEU A 204 8.41 3.80 -7.08
CA LEU A 204 9.71 3.42 -7.63
C LEU A 204 9.62 2.14 -8.47
N GLU A 205 8.94 1.12 -7.97
CA GLU A 205 8.70 -0.14 -8.66
C GLU A 205 7.94 0.07 -9.96
N ARG A 206 6.90 0.91 -9.95
CA ARG A 206 6.18 1.28 -11.19
C ARG A 206 7.04 2.07 -12.14
N ALA A 207 7.84 3.03 -11.65
CA ALA A 207 8.75 3.80 -12.49
C ALA A 207 9.81 2.90 -13.15
N TYR A 208 10.31 1.89 -12.42
CA TYR A 208 11.29 0.93 -12.92
C TYR A 208 10.67 -0.04 -13.95
N LEU A 209 9.50 -0.60 -13.65
CA LEU A 209 8.85 -1.62 -14.50
C LEU A 209 8.09 -1.04 -15.72
N ARG A 210 7.92 0.28 -15.77
CA ARG A 210 7.31 0.99 -16.92
C ARG A 210 8.32 1.60 -17.88
N ARG A 211 9.59 1.72 -17.48
CA ARG A 211 10.69 1.86 -18.45
C ARG A 211 10.76 0.60 -19.32
#